data_AF-K7KP95-F1
#
_entry.id   AF-K7KP95-F1
#
_cell.length_a   1.000
_cell.length_b   1.000
_cell.length_c   1.000
_cell.angle_alpha   90.00
_cell.angle_beta   90.00
_cell.angle_gamma   90.00
#
_symmetry.space_group_name_H-M   'P 1'
#
loop_
_entity.id
_entity.type
_entity.pdbx_description
1 polymer ?
#
loop_
_entity_poly.entity_id
_entity_poly.type
_entity_poly.pdbx_seq_one_letter_code
_entity_poly.pdbx_strand_id
1 'polypeptide(L)'
;MGSIGITINNMLSHHNEVMLLGHSDDYLPDSGMQVTIAFNHFGEKLVQRMPRCRRGYIHVINNDFTEWEMYAIGGSGEPTINSQGNRYMAPENPFAKEVTKRVDTQQSKWKGWNWRSEGDILLNGAFFVASGEELEVKYEKTYIELMKFITDRLGPDEEVFNILFFL
;
A
#
# COMPACT_ATOMS: atom_id res chain seq x y z
N MET A 1 -2.31 23.68 -0.18
CA MET A 1 -2.66 22.74 0.90
C MET A 1 -2.92 21.41 0.24
N GLY A 2 -2.17 20.36 0.60
CA GLY A 2 -2.43 18.99 0.15
C GLY A 2 -3.46 18.31 1.05
N SER A 3 -4.17 17.32 0.53
CA SER A 3 -5.12 16.52 1.31
C SER A 3 -4.38 15.60 2.30
N ILE A 4 -4.94 15.37 3.49
CA ILE A 4 -4.34 14.54 4.55
C ILE A 4 -5.43 13.82 5.35
N GLY A 5 -5.14 12.62 5.87
CA GLY A 5 -6.03 11.89 6.77
C GLY A 5 -7.24 11.26 6.06
N ILE A 6 -7.03 10.74 4.85
CA ILE A 6 -8.08 10.13 4.03
C ILE A 6 -8.05 8.60 4.22
N THR A 7 -9.23 8.02 4.46
CA THR A 7 -9.48 6.56 4.39
C THR A 7 -10.43 6.25 3.24
N ILE A 8 -10.07 5.27 2.41
CA ILE A 8 -10.89 4.80 1.30
C ILE A 8 -11.23 3.32 1.53
N ASN A 9 -12.52 3.00 1.52
CA ASN A 9 -13.07 1.64 1.61
C ASN A 9 -14.28 1.53 0.66
N ASN A 10 -14.18 0.69 -0.37
CA ASN A 10 -15.20 0.49 -1.38
C ASN A 10 -14.96 -0.80 -2.21
N MET A 11 -15.94 -1.16 -3.04
CA MET A 11 -15.78 -2.12 -4.15
C MET A 11 -15.59 -1.34 -5.47
N LEU A 12 -14.47 -1.57 -6.15
CA LEU A 12 -14.09 -0.85 -7.37
C LEU A 12 -13.97 -1.82 -8.54
N SER A 13 -14.53 -1.46 -9.70
CA SER A 13 -14.48 -2.27 -10.93
C SER A 13 -14.66 -1.38 -12.18
N HIS A 14 -14.41 -1.93 -13.37
CA HIS A 14 -14.69 -1.32 -14.67
C HIS A 14 -14.07 0.08 -14.89
N HIS A 15 -12.79 0.24 -14.57
CA HIS A 15 -12.11 1.52 -14.74
C HIS A 15 -10.63 1.36 -15.07
N ASN A 16 -10.13 2.21 -15.98
CA ASN A 16 -8.72 2.18 -16.35
C ASN A 16 -7.86 2.84 -15.25
N GLU A 17 -8.15 4.08 -14.91
CA GLU A 17 -7.34 4.90 -14.00
C GLU A 17 -8.03 5.06 -12.64
N VAL A 18 -7.89 4.08 -11.75
CA VAL A 18 -8.76 3.95 -10.56
C VAL A 18 -8.59 5.08 -9.55
N MET A 19 -7.35 5.33 -9.11
CA MET A 19 -7.09 6.27 -8.01
C MET A 19 -5.75 6.98 -8.21
N LEU A 20 -5.77 8.32 -8.20
CA LEU A 20 -4.59 9.16 -8.30
C LEU A 20 -4.42 9.97 -7.02
N LEU A 21 -3.31 9.75 -6.30
CA LEU A 21 -2.96 10.46 -5.08
C LEU A 21 -1.75 11.35 -5.36
N GLY A 22 -1.96 12.67 -5.36
CA GLY A 22 -0.97 13.65 -5.79
C GLY A 22 -0.96 13.85 -7.30
N HIS A 23 -1.12 15.09 -7.74
CA HIS A 23 -1.34 15.40 -9.17
C HIS A 23 -0.03 15.62 -9.96
N SER A 24 1.02 16.12 -9.30
CA SER A 24 2.29 16.49 -9.92
C SER A 24 3.48 16.06 -9.07
N ASP A 25 4.53 15.59 -9.72
CA ASP A 25 5.80 15.21 -9.06
C ASP A 25 6.47 16.44 -8.42
N ASP A 26 6.20 17.64 -8.94
CA ASP A 26 6.82 18.91 -8.50
C ASP A 26 6.03 19.64 -7.40
N TYR A 27 4.84 19.14 -7.05
CA TYR A 27 4.02 19.76 -6.00
C TYR A 27 4.46 19.32 -4.61
N LEU A 28 5.55 19.93 -4.13
CA LEU A 28 6.17 19.65 -2.83
C LEU A 28 5.21 19.64 -1.62
N PRO A 29 4.12 20.43 -1.57
CA PRO A 29 3.18 20.34 -0.46
C PRO A 29 2.53 18.96 -0.28
N ASP A 30 2.48 18.10 -1.31
CA ASP A 30 1.97 16.73 -1.20
C ASP A 30 2.92 15.81 -0.43
N SER A 31 4.14 16.24 -0.08
CA SER A 31 5.02 15.49 0.83
C SER A 31 4.43 15.30 2.24
N GLY A 32 3.49 16.17 2.64
CA GLY A 32 2.73 16.02 3.88
C GLY A 32 1.48 15.15 3.77
N MET A 33 1.13 14.68 2.56
CA MET A 33 -0.04 13.84 2.33
C MET A 33 0.12 12.51 3.06
N GLN A 34 -0.94 12.08 3.75
CA GLN A 34 -1.04 10.77 4.39
C GLN A 34 -2.38 10.15 4.03
N VAL A 35 -2.34 8.95 3.44
CA VAL A 35 -3.54 8.23 3.00
C VAL A 35 -3.46 6.77 3.44
N THR A 36 -4.57 6.27 3.98
CA THR A 36 -4.77 4.85 4.25
C THR A 36 -5.81 4.30 3.27
N ILE A 37 -5.44 3.24 2.56
CA ILE A 37 -6.34 2.52 1.65
C ILE A 37 -6.57 1.17 2.29
N ALA A 38 -7.77 0.95 2.81
CA ALA A 38 -8.05 -0.23 3.60
C ALA A 38 -9.37 -0.90 3.24
N PHE A 39 -9.39 -2.23 3.31
CA PHE A 39 -10.62 -3.04 3.16
C PHE A 39 -11.34 -2.88 1.82
N ASN A 40 -10.65 -2.42 0.78
CA ASN A 40 -11.23 -2.32 -0.56
C ASN A 40 -11.21 -3.68 -1.25
N HIS A 41 -12.18 -3.89 -2.13
CA HIS A 41 -12.11 -4.92 -3.15
C HIS A 41 -11.86 -4.27 -4.51
N PHE A 42 -10.67 -4.53 -5.07
CA PHE A 42 -10.28 -4.13 -6.42
C PHE A 42 -10.59 -5.30 -7.37
N GLY A 43 -11.74 -5.18 -8.01
CA GLY A 43 -12.41 -6.24 -8.76
C GLY A 43 -12.25 -6.13 -10.27
N GLU A 44 -13.26 -6.63 -10.99
CA GLU A 44 -13.17 -6.88 -12.42
C GLU A 44 -12.86 -5.65 -13.29
N LYS A 45 -12.15 -5.87 -14.40
CA LYS A 45 -11.88 -4.87 -15.45
C LYS A 45 -11.23 -3.58 -14.91
N LEU A 46 -10.38 -3.73 -13.90
CA LEU A 46 -9.47 -2.68 -13.49
C LEU A 46 -8.16 -2.81 -14.26
N VAL A 47 -7.61 -1.67 -14.73
CA VAL A 47 -6.37 -1.70 -15.51
C VAL A 47 -5.17 -1.33 -14.63
N GLN A 48 -5.25 -0.21 -13.90
CA GLN A 48 -4.13 0.36 -13.16
C GLN A 48 -4.53 1.38 -12.07
N ARG A 49 -3.53 1.82 -11.31
CA ARG A 49 -3.61 2.92 -10.32
C ARG A 49 -4.48 2.60 -9.12
N MET A 50 -4.18 1.50 -8.43
CA MET A 50 -4.85 1.08 -7.21
C MET A 50 -3.89 1.08 -6.00
N PRO A 51 -3.29 2.22 -5.60
CA PRO A 51 -3.35 3.56 -6.19
C PRO A 51 -2.19 3.83 -7.18
N ARG A 52 -2.22 5.01 -7.82
CA ARG A 52 -0.99 5.69 -8.29
C ARG A 52 -0.67 6.87 -7.37
N CYS A 53 0.50 6.86 -6.76
CA CYS A 53 0.92 7.85 -5.77
C CYS A 53 2.03 8.78 -6.25
N ARG A 54 2.02 10.00 -5.73
CA ARG A 54 3.12 10.96 -5.82
C ARG A 54 3.35 11.64 -4.49
N ARG A 55 4.62 11.68 -4.05
CA ARG A 55 5.01 12.20 -2.74
C ARG A 55 4.23 11.50 -1.60
N GLY A 56 4.34 12.03 -0.40
CA GLY A 56 3.53 11.63 0.75
C GLY A 56 3.78 10.20 1.25
N TYR A 57 2.94 9.81 2.21
CA TYR A 57 2.93 8.51 2.86
C TYR A 57 1.61 7.79 2.57
N ILE A 58 1.69 6.56 2.07
CA ILE A 58 0.53 5.75 1.71
C ILE A 58 0.65 4.38 2.36
N HIS A 59 -0.38 4.02 3.12
CA HIS A 59 -0.53 2.70 3.70
C HIS A 59 -1.66 1.96 2.99
N VAL A 60 -1.31 0.91 2.27
CA VAL A 60 -2.25 0.03 1.56
C VAL A 60 -2.38 -1.21 2.42
N ILE A 61 -3.50 -1.37 3.14
CA ILE A 61 -3.65 -2.40 4.16
C ILE A 61 -4.93 -3.24 3.99
N ASN A 62 -4.81 -4.56 4.02
CA ASN A 62 -5.96 -5.49 4.03
C ASN A 62 -6.98 -5.28 2.90
N ASN A 63 -6.50 -5.01 1.69
CA ASN A 63 -7.33 -4.96 0.47
C ASN A 63 -7.23 -6.29 -0.30
N ASP A 64 -8.28 -6.62 -1.05
CA ASP A 64 -8.30 -7.76 -1.96
C ASP A 64 -8.22 -7.29 -3.41
N PHE A 65 -7.10 -7.57 -4.06
CA PHE A 65 -6.84 -7.28 -5.47
C PHE A 65 -7.01 -8.55 -6.27
N THR A 66 -8.12 -8.62 -7.01
CA THR A 66 -8.46 -9.81 -7.79
C THR A 66 -8.16 -9.67 -9.27
N GLU A 67 -8.04 -8.44 -9.78
CA GLU A 67 -7.73 -8.19 -11.18
C GLU A 67 -6.94 -6.89 -11.36
N TRP A 68 -5.97 -6.91 -12.27
CA TRP A 68 -5.38 -5.74 -12.91
C TRP A 68 -4.86 -6.15 -14.29
N GLU A 69 -4.78 -5.21 -15.23
CA GLU A 69 -4.21 -5.50 -16.56
C GLU A 69 -2.77 -5.00 -16.73
N MET A 70 -2.37 -3.94 -16.02
CA MET A 70 -1.05 -3.31 -16.17
C MET A 70 -0.21 -3.36 -14.90
N TYR A 71 -0.72 -2.84 -13.78
CA TYR A 71 -0.11 -2.93 -12.45
C TYR A 71 -1.16 -2.59 -11.39
N ALA A 72 -1.00 -3.10 -10.16
CA ALA A 72 -1.89 -2.73 -9.06
C ALA A 72 -1.46 -1.38 -8.46
N ILE A 73 -0.29 -1.33 -7.83
CA ILE A 73 0.23 -0.15 -7.13
C ILE A 73 1.31 0.52 -7.97
N GLY A 74 1.24 1.83 -8.15
CA GLY A 74 2.28 2.56 -8.86
C GLY A 74 2.57 3.94 -8.31
N GLY A 75 3.58 4.60 -8.86
CA GLY A 75 3.93 5.94 -8.42
C GLY A 75 5.13 6.56 -9.12
N SER A 76 5.25 7.87 -8.93
CA SER A 76 6.35 8.74 -9.38
C SER A 76 6.57 9.84 -8.33
N GLY A 77 7.70 10.56 -8.36
CA GLY A 77 7.94 11.62 -7.38
C GLY A 77 8.11 11.14 -5.93
N GLU A 78 8.77 10.01 -5.71
CA GLU A 78 9.21 9.54 -4.37
C GLU A 78 8.10 9.42 -3.29
N PRO A 79 7.00 8.70 -3.56
CA PRO A 79 6.06 8.34 -2.50
C PRO A 79 6.66 7.26 -1.59
N THR A 80 6.32 7.32 -0.30
CA THR A 80 6.50 6.18 0.61
C THR A 80 5.26 5.30 0.55
N ILE A 81 5.43 4.01 0.23
CA ILE A 81 4.33 3.05 0.09
C ILE A 81 4.59 1.86 1.00
N ASN A 82 3.68 1.64 1.93
CA ASN A 82 3.67 0.47 2.79
C ASN A 82 2.46 -0.41 2.40
N SER A 83 2.73 -1.56 1.80
CA SER A 83 1.71 -2.60 1.53
C SER A 83 1.73 -3.61 2.67
N GLN A 84 0.58 -3.85 3.29
CA GLN A 84 0.47 -4.75 4.44
C GLN A 84 -0.79 -5.62 4.41
N GLY A 85 -0.64 -6.94 4.57
CA GLY A 85 -1.78 -7.87 4.71
C GLY A 85 -2.76 -7.90 3.54
N ASN A 86 -2.39 -7.36 2.38
CA ASN A 86 -3.25 -7.39 1.19
C ASN A 86 -3.17 -8.75 0.51
N ARG A 87 -4.21 -9.08 -0.25
CA ARG A 87 -4.21 -10.25 -1.13
C ARG A 87 -4.11 -9.79 -2.59
N TYR A 88 -3.10 -10.26 -3.30
CA TYR A 88 -2.88 -9.97 -4.72
C TYR A 88 -2.99 -11.23 -5.55
N MET A 89 -4.05 -11.35 -6.35
CA MET A 89 -4.20 -12.39 -7.36
C MET A 89 -3.79 -11.82 -8.72
N ALA A 90 -2.58 -12.17 -9.19
CA ALA A 90 -2.12 -11.69 -10.48
C ALA A 90 -2.99 -12.23 -11.64
N PRO A 91 -3.18 -11.44 -12.72
CA PRO A 91 -3.87 -11.88 -13.92
C PRO A 91 -3.11 -13.01 -14.61
N GLU A 92 -3.76 -13.74 -15.52
CA GLU A 92 -3.12 -14.80 -16.32
C GLU A 92 -1.98 -14.29 -17.22
N ASN A 93 -2.03 -13.02 -17.61
CA ASN A 93 -0.99 -12.40 -18.43
C ASN A 93 0.39 -12.47 -17.72
N PRO A 94 1.39 -13.18 -18.29
CA PRO A 94 2.70 -13.34 -17.67
C PRO A 94 3.48 -12.02 -17.56
N PHE A 95 3.11 -11.00 -18.34
CA PHE A 95 3.75 -9.68 -18.32
C PHE A 95 3.16 -8.72 -17.27
N ALA A 96 2.12 -9.14 -16.55
CA ALA A 96 1.42 -8.32 -15.55
C ALA A 96 1.49 -8.94 -14.14
N LYS A 97 2.55 -9.71 -13.84
CA LYS A 97 2.75 -10.36 -12.54
C LYS A 97 3.34 -9.43 -11.46
N GLU A 98 4.02 -8.36 -11.85
CA GLU A 98 4.53 -7.39 -10.88
C GLU A 98 3.38 -6.53 -10.35
N VAL A 99 3.18 -6.54 -9.03
CA VAL A 99 2.19 -5.71 -8.32
C VAL A 99 2.53 -4.23 -8.48
N THR A 100 3.82 -3.92 -8.46
CA THR A 100 4.36 -2.56 -8.40
C THR A 100 4.71 -1.98 -9.76
N LYS A 101 4.58 -0.67 -9.94
CA LYS A 101 5.14 0.05 -11.08
C LYS A 101 5.69 1.43 -10.71
N ARG A 102 7.00 1.62 -10.86
CA ARG A 102 7.61 2.96 -10.84
C ARG A 102 7.44 3.59 -12.21
N VAL A 103 6.60 4.63 -12.28
CA VAL A 103 6.14 5.24 -13.54
C VAL A 103 7.17 6.28 -13.98
N ASP A 104 7.56 6.22 -15.26
CA ASP A 104 8.46 7.18 -15.94
C ASP A 104 9.78 7.49 -15.20
N THR A 105 10.25 6.55 -14.37
CA THR A 105 11.39 6.77 -13.49
C THR A 105 12.44 5.68 -13.68
N GLN A 106 13.68 6.10 -13.92
CA GLN A 106 14.82 5.19 -14.02
C GLN A 106 15.15 4.55 -12.68
N GLN A 107 15.62 3.29 -12.69
CA GLN A 107 15.94 2.54 -11.47
C GLN A 107 16.96 3.24 -10.57
N SER A 108 17.95 3.92 -11.14
CA SER A 108 18.93 4.71 -10.38
C SER A 108 18.29 5.81 -9.53
N LYS A 109 17.11 6.30 -9.91
CA LYS A 109 16.37 7.33 -9.17
C LYS A 109 15.44 6.75 -8.11
N TRP A 110 14.75 5.65 -8.40
CA TRP A 110 13.73 5.11 -7.49
C TRP A 110 14.23 4.06 -6.51
N LYS A 111 15.44 3.53 -6.68
CA LYS A 111 15.97 2.48 -5.78
C LYS A 111 16.01 2.89 -4.29
N GLY A 112 16.13 4.20 -4.02
CA GLY A 112 16.07 4.77 -2.67
C GLY A 112 14.65 5.02 -2.13
N TRP A 113 13.60 4.89 -2.95
CA TRP A 113 12.22 5.13 -2.50
C TRP A 113 11.75 4.01 -1.60
N ASN A 114 11.05 4.37 -0.52
CA ASN A 114 10.59 3.42 0.49
C ASN A 114 9.29 2.72 0.06
N TRP A 115 9.40 1.58 -0.62
CA TRP A 115 8.27 0.74 -1.03
C TRP A 115 8.42 -0.64 -0.41
N ARG A 116 7.44 -1.03 0.41
CA ARG A 116 7.52 -2.21 1.28
C ARG A 116 6.28 -3.08 1.13
N SER A 117 6.47 -4.37 1.38
CA SER A 117 5.42 -5.38 1.43
C SER A 117 5.63 -6.23 2.69
N GLU A 118 4.61 -6.33 3.53
CA GLU A 118 4.66 -7.07 4.79
C GLU A 118 3.37 -7.89 4.98
N GLY A 119 3.49 -9.21 5.13
CA GLY A 119 2.32 -10.07 5.33
C GLY A 119 1.36 -10.15 4.14
N ASP A 120 1.72 -9.62 2.96
CA ASP A 120 0.89 -9.70 1.76
C ASP A 120 0.84 -11.14 1.22
N ILE A 121 -0.34 -11.56 0.78
CA ILE A 121 -0.58 -12.85 0.14
C ILE A 121 -0.48 -12.67 -1.37
N LEU A 122 0.58 -13.22 -1.97
CA LEU A 122 0.87 -13.11 -3.40
C LEU A 122 0.49 -14.42 -4.13
N LEU A 123 -0.49 -14.35 -5.02
CA LEU A 123 -1.08 -15.51 -5.70
C LEU A 123 -0.91 -15.42 -7.21
N ASN A 124 -1.01 -16.57 -7.89
CA ASN A 124 -0.84 -16.70 -9.34
C ASN A 124 0.46 -16.08 -9.88
N GLY A 125 1.56 -16.21 -9.12
CA GLY A 125 2.86 -15.66 -9.51
C GLY A 125 3.01 -14.16 -9.33
N ALA A 126 2.07 -13.49 -8.64
CA ALA A 126 2.24 -12.11 -8.22
C ALA A 126 3.56 -11.93 -7.46
N PHE A 127 4.23 -10.80 -7.66
CA PHE A 127 5.39 -10.43 -6.85
C PHE A 127 5.46 -8.92 -6.63
N PHE A 128 6.01 -8.53 -5.49
CA PHE A 128 6.22 -7.14 -5.11
C PHE A 128 7.72 -6.82 -5.17
N VAL A 129 8.11 -5.80 -5.95
CA VAL A 129 9.50 -5.33 -5.96
C VAL A 129 9.63 -4.25 -4.89
N ALA A 130 10.32 -4.55 -3.79
CA ALA A 130 10.58 -3.59 -2.72
C ALA A 130 11.77 -2.66 -3.03
N SER A 131 11.87 -1.53 -2.32
CA SER A 131 12.99 -0.58 -2.43
C SER A 131 13.11 0.30 -1.17
N GLY A 132 14.22 1.04 -1.08
CA GLY A 132 14.50 1.92 0.05
C GLY A 132 15.26 1.23 1.17
N GLU A 133 15.46 1.97 2.27
CA GLU A 133 16.15 1.45 3.45
C GLU A 133 15.22 0.48 4.20
N GLU A 134 15.70 -0.70 4.57
CA GLU A 134 15.02 -1.52 5.59
C GLU A 134 14.79 -0.63 6.81
N LEU A 135 13.55 -0.60 7.32
CA LEU A 135 13.29 0.17 8.53
C LEU A 135 13.99 -0.62 9.62
N GLU A 136 15.08 -0.06 10.14
CA GLU A 136 15.51 -0.39 11.48
C GLU A 136 14.30 -0.14 12.38
N VAL A 137 13.73 -1.26 12.80
CA VAL A 137 12.59 -1.50 13.65
C VAL A 137 12.27 -0.37 14.64
N LYS A 138 11.63 0.69 14.16
CA LYS A 138 11.02 1.72 15.01
C LYS A 138 9.58 1.34 15.40
N TYR A 139 8.97 0.44 14.62
CA TYR A 139 7.65 -0.12 14.89
C TYR A 139 7.67 -1.15 16.03
N GLU A 140 8.67 -2.03 16.20
CA GLU A 140 8.65 -2.96 17.36
C GLU A 140 8.68 -2.21 18.67
N LYS A 141 9.37 -1.07 18.80
CA LYS A 141 9.44 -0.40 20.11
C LYS A 141 8.08 0.16 20.53
N THR A 142 7.39 0.83 19.60
CA THR A 142 6.04 1.37 19.85
C THR A 142 4.98 0.28 19.90
N TYR A 143 5.10 -0.76 19.07
CA TYR A 143 4.26 -1.96 19.08
C TYR A 143 4.41 -2.72 20.40
N ILE A 144 5.63 -2.99 20.87
CA ILE A 144 5.90 -3.66 22.14
C ILE A 144 5.39 -2.81 23.31
N GLU A 145 5.55 -1.48 23.26
CA GLU A 145 5.00 -0.58 24.29
C GLU A 145 3.47 -0.55 24.29
N LEU A 146 2.83 -0.53 23.11
CA LEU A 146 1.38 -0.58 22.97
C LEU A 146 0.83 -1.95 23.37
N MET A 147 1.49 -3.04 22.97
CA MET A 147 1.13 -4.41 23.35
C MET A 147 1.31 -4.65 24.84
N LYS A 148 2.38 -4.11 25.46
CA LYS A 148 2.52 -4.11 26.93
C LYS A 148 1.38 -3.35 27.58
N PHE A 149 1.05 -2.15 27.11
CA PHE A 149 -0.05 -1.34 27.66
C PHE A 149 -1.42 -2.05 27.55
N ILE A 150 -1.67 -2.73 26.43
CA ILE A 150 -2.91 -3.47 26.19
C ILE A 150 -2.98 -4.73 27.05
N THR A 151 -1.90 -5.52 27.10
CA THR A 151 -1.82 -6.74 27.91
C THR A 151 -1.96 -6.43 29.41
N ASP A 152 -1.34 -5.33 29.87
CA ASP A 152 -1.39 -4.88 31.26
C ASP A 152 -2.79 -4.38 31.69
N ARG A 153 -3.62 -3.92 30.75
CA ARG A 153 -4.97 -3.38 31.04
C ARG A 153 -6.11 -4.33 30.74
N LEU A 154 -6.02 -5.15 29.69
CA LEU A 154 -7.13 -5.94 29.16
C LEU A 154 -6.98 -7.45 29.42
N GLY A 155 -5.81 -7.92 29.84
CA GLY A 155 -5.56 -9.35 30.02
C GLY A 155 -5.37 -10.11 28.70
N PRO A 156 -4.98 -11.40 28.75
CA PRO A 156 -4.46 -12.16 27.59
C PRO A 156 -5.56 -12.72 26.67
N ASP A 157 -6.68 -12.03 26.50
CA ASP A 157 -7.76 -12.52 25.63
C ASP A 157 -7.43 -12.25 24.15
N GLU A 158 -7.27 -13.33 23.36
CA GLU A 158 -6.90 -13.32 21.93
C GLU A 158 -7.85 -12.51 21.04
N GLU A 159 -9.09 -12.24 21.49
CA GLU A 159 -10.09 -11.47 20.74
C GLU A 159 -9.71 -9.99 20.59
N VAL A 160 -9.06 -9.39 21.60
CA VAL A 160 -8.57 -8.00 21.53
C VAL A 160 -7.42 -7.87 20.54
N PHE A 161 -6.61 -8.93 20.42
CA PHE A 161 -5.47 -8.99 19.51
C PHE A 161 -5.90 -8.93 18.04
N ASN A 162 -7.03 -9.57 17.70
CA ASN A 162 -7.57 -9.57 16.34
C ASN A 162 -8.31 -8.27 15.97
N ILE A 163 -8.93 -7.58 16.93
CA ILE A 163 -9.65 -6.32 16.67
C ILE A 163 -8.67 -5.17 16.42
N LEU A 164 -7.48 -5.17 17.03
CA LEU A 164 -6.49 -4.11 16.84
C LEU A 164 -5.61 -4.26 15.59
N PHE A 165 -5.63 -5.41 14.92
CA PHE A 165 -4.80 -5.67 13.73
C PHE A 165 -5.45 -5.18 12.42
N PHE A 166 -6.64 -4.59 12.51
CA PHE A 166 -7.45 -4.15 11.37
C PHE A 166 -7.90 -2.67 11.44
N LEU A 167 -7.22 -1.82 12.23
CA LEU A 167 -7.46 -0.37 12.22
C LEU A 167 -6.18 0.42 11.94
#